data_AF-A0A9W9YXZ0-F1
#
_entry.id   AF-A0A9W9YXZ0-F1
#
_cell.length_a   1.000
_cell.length_b   1.000
_cell.length_c   1.000
_cell.angle_alpha   90.00
_cell.angle_beta   90.00
_cell.angle_gamma   90.00
#
_symmetry.space_group_name_H-M   'P 1'
#
loop_
_entity.id
_entity.type
_entity.pdbx_description
1 polymer ?
#
loop_
_entity_poly.entity_id
_entity_poly.type
_entity_poly.pdbx_seq_one_letter_code
_entity_poly.pdbx_strand_id
1 'polypeptide(L)'
;MKPAREPPRVNATNETAISICQPGITNGFLTFSSVFIALIILLVLSCLSRRKRKVRLCGKTITRPGLCIPVNLVDSYENRFAFACAFGATAMKCLSILFFGTYSEVFTTEMIAWIESPEVPSYIGIIWKIVAMFVIGIAYYPLFACMATDYKITGLVIGFLYSALWILFESAEYIQCPIYSSWVFPGDGFAVMFPVFACLFYLCLRYFVLLVKAIHTRCRPNASPKDEENEWMTFYKYKYVVKLLEPIPKEHRNITTSTSFKGRLKEKIYKWKPEFKYSTRVISTYLISFIGMYEVLLILVMLGGLLLEFRQSFNLVEAGPSLIDLTDVKEWLLIGAVSIFVAVGLTGIYSIFLVANMLSWYRGHLLRLQRGEKNFLPAEIFNRNPSAITAATLKYSGYQVAYLCWGVTITVLTLTAIGFVLQNLWPAVIISLVFFSIQLLLAKYAFLVDKDTTLALDNRRLFHVCTFFLFFFNIFLGVVSCLKRILIGAVLGVMFLGRTQKSVISRDFELMDPGFTAYVGYLLWNILMPTQFW
;
A
#
# COMPACT_ATOMS: atom_id res chain seq x y z
N MET A 1 -8.81 -90.09 -1.05
CA MET A 1 -7.46 -89.50 -0.89
C MET A 1 -7.58 -87.98 -0.92
N LYS A 2 -7.31 -87.29 0.20
CA LYS A 2 -6.74 -85.93 0.16
C LYS A 2 -5.24 -86.06 -0.18
N PRO A 3 -4.47 -85.00 -0.53
CA PRO A 3 -4.83 -83.60 -0.88
C PRO A 3 -4.04 -83.03 -2.09
N ALA A 4 -4.32 -81.79 -2.54
CA ALA A 4 -3.29 -80.80 -2.95
C ALA A 4 -3.82 -79.38 -3.28
N ARG A 5 -3.52 -78.44 -2.37
CA ARG A 5 -3.04 -77.05 -2.57
C ARG A 5 -3.77 -76.07 -3.52
N GLU A 6 -4.34 -75.03 -2.90
CA GLU A 6 -4.60 -73.70 -3.48
C GLU A 6 -3.29 -72.89 -3.67
N PRO A 7 -3.19 -72.07 -4.74
CA PRO A 7 -2.34 -70.88 -4.79
C PRO A 7 -3.14 -69.57 -4.59
N PRO A 8 -2.47 -68.46 -4.22
CA PRO A 8 -3.03 -67.45 -3.34
C PRO A 8 -3.82 -66.33 -4.03
N ARG A 9 -4.74 -65.73 -3.27
CA ARG A 9 -5.43 -64.46 -3.55
C ARG A 9 -4.42 -63.32 -3.68
N VAL A 10 -4.38 -62.69 -4.84
CA VAL A 10 -3.75 -61.39 -5.01
C VAL A 10 -4.77 -60.33 -4.59
N ASN A 11 -4.53 -59.71 -3.44
CA ASN A 11 -5.25 -58.53 -3.01
C ASN A 11 -4.95 -57.39 -3.98
N ALA A 12 -6.00 -56.83 -4.59
CA ALA A 12 -5.92 -55.61 -5.36
C ALA A 12 -5.61 -54.43 -4.43
N THR A 13 -4.35 -54.02 -4.38
CA THR A 13 -3.94 -52.69 -3.94
C THR A 13 -3.53 -51.89 -5.16
N ASN A 14 -4.25 -50.80 -5.43
CA ASN A 14 -3.76 -49.49 -5.89
C ASN A 14 -4.83 -48.77 -6.72
N GLU A 15 -5.80 -48.16 -6.04
CA GLU A 15 -6.40 -46.93 -6.52
C GLU A 15 -5.75 -45.78 -5.75
N THR A 16 -4.77 -45.13 -6.37
CA THR A 16 -4.27 -43.82 -5.92
C THR A 16 -5.31 -42.76 -6.29
N ALA A 17 -6.39 -42.70 -5.51
CA ALA A 17 -7.20 -41.49 -5.43
C ALA A 17 -6.40 -40.46 -4.63
N ILE A 18 -6.00 -39.36 -5.29
CA ILE A 18 -5.41 -38.20 -4.60
C ILE A 18 -6.51 -37.66 -3.68
N SER A 19 -6.45 -37.98 -2.39
CA SER A 19 -7.35 -37.40 -1.40
C SER A 19 -7.00 -35.93 -1.21
N ILE A 20 -7.78 -35.06 -1.84
CA ILE A 20 -7.71 -33.61 -1.62
C ILE A 20 -8.04 -33.36 -0.15
N CYS A 21 -7.08 -32.86 0.63
CA CYS A 21 -7.28 -32.54 2.04
C CYS A 21 -8.27 -31.37 2.15
N GLN A 22 -9.45 -31.62 2.73
CA GLN A 22 -10.41 -30.57 3.05
C GLN A 22 -10.31 -30.25 4.55
N PRO A 23 -10.03 -28.99 4.93
CA PRO A 23 -9.98 -28.61 6.33
C PRO A 23 -11.37 -28.74 6.95
N GLY A 24 -11.44 -29.38 8.14
CA GLY A 24 -12.70 -29.54 8.87
C GLY A 24 -13.23 -28.23 9.46
N ILE A 25 -12.35 -27.24 9.67
CA ILE A 25 -12.71 -25.90 10.14
C ILE A 25 -12.20 -24.88 9.13
N THR A 26 -13.10 -24.07 8.57
CA THR A 26 -12.76 -23.04 7.59
C THR A 26 -12.40 -21.71 8.25
N ASN A 27 -11.51 -20.93 7.62
CA ASN A 27 -11.14 -19.58 8.09
C ASN A 27 -12.35 -18.64 8.20
N GLY A 28 -13.32 -18.77 7.29
CA GLY A 28 -14.56 -18.02 7.35
C GLY A 28 -15.38 -18.33 8.61
N PHE A 29 -15.47 -19.60 9.01
CA PHE A 29 -16.15 -19.97 10.27
C PHE A 29 -15.46 -19.39 11.50
N LEU A 30 -14.12 -19.44 11.58
CA LEU A 30 -13.35 -18.88 12.69
C LEU A 30 -13.49 -17.36 12.75
N THR A 31 -13.41 -16.69 11.60
CA THR A 31 -13.57 -15.23 11.49
C THR A 31 -14.97 -14.80 11.92
N PHE A 32 -16.02 -15.48 11.45
CA PHE A 32 -17.40 -15.17 11.84
C PHE A 32 -17.63 -15.43 13.33
N SER A 33 -17.13 -16.55 13.86
CA SER A 33 -17.23 -16.88 15.29
C SER A 33 -16.49 -15.87 16.18
N SER A 34 -15.37 -15.33 15.69
CA SER A 34 -14.58 -14.32 16.40
C SER A 34 -15.37 -13.02 16.67
N VAL A 35 -16.40 -12.71 15.88
CA VAL A 35 -17.28 -11.53 16.08
C VAL A 35 -17.97 -11.59 17.43
N PHE A 36 -18.45 -12.75 17.84
CA PHE A 36 -19.11 -12.92 19.14
C PHE A 36 -18.14 -12.63 20.28
N ILE A 37 -16.91 -13.17 20.20
CA ILE A 37 -15.83 -12.91 21.17
C ILE A 37 -15.49 -11.41 21.19
N ALA A 38 -15.37 -10.78 20.02
CA ALA A 38 -15.08 -9.37 19.89
C ALA A 38 -16.15 -8.49 20.54
N LEU A 39 -17.43 -8.78 20.32
CA LEU A 39 -18.54 -8.04 20.93
C LEU A 39 -18.53 -8.14 22.47
N ILE A 40 -18.21 -9.31 23.03
CA ILE A 40 -18.06 -9.47 24.49
C ILE A 40 -16.92 -8.59 25.01
N ILE A 41 -15.74 -8.61 24.35
CA ILE A 41 -14.60 -7.78 24.74
C ILE A 41 -14.97 -6.29 24.66
N LEU A 42 -15.64 -5.87 23.59
CA LEU A 42 -16.07 -4.48 23.42
C LEU A 42 -17.06 -4.05 24.49
N LEU A 43 -17.98 -4.93 24.87
CA LEU A 43 -18.93 -4.67 25.95
C LEU A 43 -18.20 -4.51 27.30
N VAL A 44 -17.22 -5.37 27.60
CA VAL A 44 -16.37 -5.25 28.80
C VAL A 44 -15.61 -3.92 28.80
N LEU A 45 -14.94 -3.57 27.70
CA LEU A 45 -14.21 -2.30 27.57
C LEU A 45 -15.14 -1.08 27.60
N SER A 46 -16.36 -1.20 27.08
CA SER A 46 -17.37 -0.14 27.11
C SER A 46 -17.89 0.12 28.52
N CYS A 47 -18.06 -0.94 29.33
CA CYS A 47 -18.43 -0.82 30.74
C CYS A 47 -17.30 -0.20 31.58
N LEU A 48 -16.04 -0.45 31.22
CA LEU A 48 -14.87 0.15 31.89
C LEU A 48 -14.71 1.63 31.54
N SER A 49 -14.82 1.98 30.25
CA SER A 49 -14.70 3.36 29.79
C SER A 49 -15.94 4.17 30.19
N ARG A 50 -15.81 5.12 31.13
CA ARG A 50 -16.94 5.95 31.58
C ARG A 50 -17.00 7.24 30.76
N ARG A 51 -18.20 7.65 30.30
CA ARG A 51 -18.37 8.97 29.66
C ARG A 51 -18.18 10.09 30.70
N LYS A 52 -17.43 11.14 30.33
CA LYS A 52 -17.22 12.34 31.17
C LYS A 52 -18.53 13.05 31.53
N ARG A 53 -19.53 13.03 30.65
CA ARG A 53 -20.84 13.67 30.86
C ARG A 53 -21.78 12.76 31.65
N LYS A 54 -22.02 13.09 32.92
CA LYS A 54 -22.97 12.40 33.81
C LYS A 54 -24.41 12.84 33.47
N VAL A 55 -25.35 11.90 33.45
CA VAL A 55 -26.77 12.18 33.23
C VAL A 55 -27.53 11.88 34.51
N ARG A 56 -28.46 12.75 34.92
CA ARG A 56 -29.37 12.47 36.03
C ARG A 56 -30.59 11.71 35.47
N LEU A 57 -30.85 10.52 36.01
CA LEU A 57 -32.07 9.77 35.74
C LEU A 57 -32.69 9.44 37.11
N CYS A 58 -33.96 9.81 37.32
CA CYS A 58 -34.67 9.66 38.61
C CYS A 58 -33.86 10.11 39.84
N GLY A 59 -33.29 11.33 39.80
CA GLY A 59 -32.55 11.90 40.93
C GLY A 59 -31.16 11.30 41.20
N LYS A 60 -30.79 10.17 40.57
CA LYS A 60 -29.46 9.55 40.67
C LYS A 60 -28.59 9.90 39.47
N THR A 61 -27.34 10.29 39.71
CA THR A 61 -26.34 10.49 38.65
C THR A 61 -25.86 9.13 38.15
N ILE A 62 -26.25 8.77 36.93
CA ILE A 62 -25.80 7.54 36.26
C ILE A 62 -24.70 7.91 35.27
N THR A 63 -23.61 7.13 35.29
CA THR A 63 -22.52 7.24 34.33
C THR A 63 -22.78 6.22 33.22
N ARG A 64 -23.01 6.68 31.99
CA ARG A 64 -23.26 5.78 30.85
C ARG A 64 -21.96 5.13 30.37
N PRO A 65 -21.99 3.88 29.89
CA PRO A 65 -20.85 3.26 29.23
C PRO A 65 -20.41 4.09 28.03
N GLY A 66 -19.10 4.26 27.92
CA GLY A 66 -18.42 4.94 26.83
C GLY A 66 -18.27 4.01 25.65
N LEU A 67 -18.38 4.55 24.43
CA LEU A 67 -17.97 3.79 23.27
C LEU A 67 -16.44 3.79 23.25
N CYS A 68 -15.81 2.61 23.32
CA CYS A 68 -14.36 2.51 23.28
C CYS A 68 -13.85 2.92 21.90
N ILE A 69 -13.04 3.97 21.82
CA ILE A 69 -12.45 4.44 20.56
C ILE A 69 -11.36 3.43 20.16
N PRO A 70 -11.38 2.87 18.93
CA PRO A 70 -10.43 1.83 18.56
C PRO A 70 -9.03 2.41 18.44
N VAL A 71 -8.90 3.56 17.77
CA VAL A 71 -7.62 4.24 17.57
C VAL A 71 -7.85 5.73 17.36
N ASN A 72 -7.03 6.56 17.99
CA ASN A 72 -7.00 8.00 17.72
C ASN A 72 -6.10 8.28 16.50
N LEU A 73 -6.69 8.28 15.30
CA LEU A 73 -5.97 8.60 14.06
C LEU A 73 -5.75 10.11 13.84
N VAL A 74 -6.21 10.96 14.76
CA VAL A 74 -6.14 12.43 14.67
C VAL A 74 -4.85 12.94 15.30
N ASP A 75 -4.60 12.61 16.57
CA ASP A 75 -3.49 13.19 17.35
C ASP A 75 -2.66 12.13 18.09
N SER A 76 -2.84 10.83 17.79
CA SER A 76 -1.98 9.81 18.38
C SER A 76 -0.68 9.64 17.61
N TYR A 77 0.42 9.76 18.35
CA TYR A 77 1.77 9.44 17.91
C TYR A 77 2.38 8.27 18.68
N GLU A 78 1.62 7.68 19.60
CA GLU A 78 2.06 6.58 20.47
C GLU A 78 1.68 5.23 19.87
N ASN A 79 2.53 4.22 20.10
CA ASN A 79 2.33 2.84 19.62
C ASN A 79 1.95 2.70 18.12
N ARG A 80 2.31 3.69 17.30
CA ARG A 80 1.96 3.81 15.87
C ARG A 80 2.18 2.55 15.03
N PHE A 81 3.27 1.83 15.26
CA PHE A 81 3.60 0.61 14.53
C PHE A 81 2.68 -0.55 14.93
N ALA A 82 2.24 -0.59 16.18
CA ALA A 82 1.31 -1.62 16.64
C ALA A 82 -0.07 -1.38 16.02
N PHE A 83 -0.58 -0.15 16.01
CA PHE A 83 -1.80 0.18 15.24
C PHE A 83 -1.65 -0.10 13.74
N ALA A 84 -0.48 0.18 13.16
CA ALA A 84 -0.21 -0.14 11.76
C ALA A 84 -0.24 -1.65 11.50
N CYS A 85 0.38 -2.47 12.37
CA CYS A 85 0.31 -3.93 12.28
C CYS A 85 -1.10 -4.47 12.53
N ALA A 86 -1.92 -3.84 13.38
CA ALA A 86 -3.32 -4.23 13.56
C ALA A 86 -4.11 -4.05 12.25
N PHE A 87 -3.89 -2.95 11.53
CA PHE A 87 -4.46 -2.82 10.18
C PHE A 87 -3.81 -3.79 9.18
N GLY A 88 -2.51 -4.06 9.32
CA GLY A 88 -1.80 -5.03 8.47
C GLY A 88 -2.35 -6.46 8.62
N ALA A 89 -2.74 -6.86 9.83
CA ALA A 89 -3.38 -8.15 10.08
C ALA A 89 -4.74 -8.27 9.38
N THR A 90 -5.49 -7.18 9.23
CA THR A 90 -6.75 -7.16 8.46
C THR A 90 -6.54 -7.08 6.94
N ALA A 91 -5.35 -6.73 6.48
CA ALA A 91 -5.14 -6.30 5.10
C ALA A 91 -5.41 -7.43 4.10
N MET A 92 -4.93 -8.64 4.36
CA MET A 92 -5.14 -9.77 3.44
C MET A 92 -6.63 -10.07 3.26
N LYS A 93 -7.41 -10.27 4.33
CA LYS A 93 -8.86 -10.53 4.22
C LYS A 93 -9.61 -9.42 3.47
N CYS A 94 -9.21 -8.16 3.64
CA CYS A 94 -9.78 -7.05 2.88
C CYS A 94 -9.37 -7.09 1.39
N LEU A 95 -8.12 -7.41 1.10
CA LEU A 95 -7.58 -7.47 -0.27
C LEU A 95 -8.11 -8.69 -1.03
N SER A 96 -8.32 -9.83 -0.37
CA SER A 96 -8.87 -11.03 -1.00
C SER A 96 -10.31 -10.81 -1.50
N ILE A 97 -11.15 -10.18 -0.68
CA ILE A 97 -12.52 -9.78 -1.07
C ILE A 97 -12.48 -8.76 -2.22
N LEU A 98 -11.51 -7.84 -2.21
CA LEU A 98 -11.40 -6.80 -3.23
C LEU A 98 -10.94 -7.34 -4.58
N PHE A 99 -9.91 -8.19 -4.59
CA PHE A 99 -9.27 -8.68 -5.82
C PHE A 99 -9.90 -9.97 -6.37
N PHE A 100 -10.20 -10.94 -5.51
CA PHE A 100 -10.73 -12.24 -5.94
C PHE A 100 -12.25 -12.33 -5.80
N GLY A 101 -12.86 -11.42 -5.03
CA GLY A 101 -14.31 -11.44 -4.80
C GLY A 101 -14.77 -12.65 -3.99
N THR A 102 -13.84 -13.40 -3.41
CA THR A 102 -14.13 -14.60 -2.62
C THR A 102 -14.52 -14.22 -1.19
N TYR A 103 -15.54 -14.91 -0.67
CA TYR A 103 -16.07 -14.71 0.67
C TYR A 103 -15.58 -15.77 1.68
N SER A 104 -14.78 -16.74 1.21
CA SER A 104 -14.28 -17.91 1.95
C SER A 104 -13.52 -17.54 3.23
N GLU A 105 -12.91 -16.36 3.26
CA GLU A 105 -12.14 -15.86 4.39
C GLU A 105 -12.99 -15.29 5.54
N VAL A 106 -14.27 -15.02 5.31
CA VAL A 106 -15.13 -14.27 6.25
C VAL A 106 -16.43 -14.99 6.58
N PHE A 107 -17.06 -15.65 5.61
CA PHE A 107 -18.35 -16.32 5.79
C PHE A 107 -18.21 -17.84 5.74
N THR A 108 -19.18 -18.54 6.33
CA THR A 108 -19.23 -20.01 6.30
C THR A 108 -19.54 -20.52 4.90
N THR A 109 -19.18 -21.76 4.61
CA THR A 109 -19.46 -22.43 3.32
C THR A 109 -20.94 -22.43 2.98
N GLU A 110 -21.82 -22.61 3.96
CA GLU A 110 -23.28 -22.55 3.80
C GLU A 110 -23.75 -21.15 3.36
N MET A 111 -23.22 -20.09 3.96
CA MET A 111 -23.55 -18.71 3.59
C MET A 111 -23.08 -18.40 2.17
N ILE A 112 -21.91 -18.92 1.77
CA ILE A 112 -21.36 -18.73 0.42
C ILE A 112 -22.22 -19.45 -0.62
N ALA A 113 -22.58 -20.71 -0.36
CA ALA A 113 -23.46 -21.48 -1.23
C ALA A 113 -24.83 -20.81 -1.43
N TRP A 114 -25.35 -20.15 -0.39
CA TRP A 114 -26.57 -19.35 -0.51
C TRP A 114 -26.38 -18.12 -1.40
N ILE A 115 -25.28 -17.38 -1.26
CA ILE A 115 -24.99 -16.19 -2.07
C ILE A 115 -24.79 -16.56 -3.56
N GLU A 116 -24.15 -17.69 -3.83
CA GLU A 116 -23.87 -18.18 -5.18
C GLU A 116 -25.08 -18.87 -5.82
N SER A 117 -26.19 -19.04 -5.08
CA SER A 117 -27.39 -19.63 -5.64
C SER A 117 -27.95 -18.75 -6.79
N PRO A 118 -28.43 -19.37 -7.87
CA PRO A 118 -28.91 -18.66 -9.05
C PRO A 118 -30.15 -17.78 -8.77
N GLU A 119 -30.78 -17.95 -7.61
CA GLU A 119 -31.95 -17.19 -7.17
C GLU A 119 -31.59 -15.80 -6.64
N VAL A 120 -30.31 -15.56 -6.28
CA VAL A 120 -29.84 -14.31 -5.68
C VAL A 120 -29.38 -13.33 -6.78
N PRO A 121 -29.98 -12.12 -6.88
CA PRO A 121 -29.53 -11.12 -7.83
C PRO A 121 -28.06 -10.70 -7.66
N SER A 122 -27.35 -10.52 -8.77
CA SER A 122 -25.91 -10.22 -8.80
C SER A 122 -25.51 -8.94 -8.05
N TYR A 123 -26.39 -7.95 -7.92
CA TYR A 123 -26.12 -6.71 -7.17
C TYR A 123 -25.99 -6.94 -5.66
N ILE A 124 -26.56 -8.03 -5.11
CA ILE A 124 -26.49 -8.37 -3.69
C ILE A 124 -25.04 -8.68 -3.28
N GLY A 125 -24.21 -9.17 -4.20
CA GLY A 125 -22.79 -9.38 -3.96
C GLY A 125 -22.06 -8.09 -3.52
N ILE A 126 -22.43 -6.91 -4.04
CA ILE A 126 -21.82 -5.64 -3.64
C ILE A 126 -22.18 -5.31 -2.18
N ILE A 127 -23.44 -5.52 -1.80
CA ILE A 127 -23.91 -5.33 -0.43
C ILE A 127 -23.17 -6.29 0.51
N TRP A 128 -22.99 -7.54 0.08
CA TRP A 128 -22.29 -8.55 0.87
C TRP A 128 -20.81 -8.23 1.08
N LYS A 129 -20.14 -7.65 0.08
CA LYS A 129 -18.77 -7.12 0.25
C LYS A 129 -18.70 -6.03 1.31
N ILE A 130 -19.68 -5.13 1.34
CA ILE A 130 -19.76 -4.09 2.38
C ILE A 130 -19.99 -4.73 3.75
N VAL A 131 -20.91 -5.69 3.87
CA VAL A 131 -21.15 -6.43 5.12
C VAL A 131 -19.89 -7.17 5.58
N ALA A 132 -19.18 -7.84 4.69
CA ALA A 132 -17.92 -8.52 5.00
C ALA A 132 -16.87 -7.54 5.57
N MET A 133 -16.75 -6.33 4.99
CA MET A 133 -15.85 -5.29 5.52
C MET A 133 -16.24 -4.86 6.95
N PHE A 134 -17.55 -4.77 7.25
CA PHE A 134 -18.02 -4.50 8.61
C PHE A 134 -17.72 -5.66 9.56
N VAL A 135 -17.90 -6.91 9.13
CA VAL A 135 -17.60 -8.11 9.91
C VAL A 135 -16.12 -8.15 10.28
N ILE A 136 -15.22 -7.94 9.32
CA ILE A 136 -13.77 -7.83 9.56
C ILE A 136 -13.49 -6.69 10.54
N GLY A 137 -14.10 -5.52 10.31
CA GLY A 137 -13.93 -4.35 11.16
C GLY A 137 -14.30 -4.59 12.63
N ILE A 138 -15.39 -5.32 12.89
CA ILE A 138 -15.84 -5.68 14.24
C ILE A 138 -14.95 -6.77 14.84
N ALA A 139 -14.61 -7.80 14.07
CA ALA A 139 -13.77 -8.91 14.50
C ALA A 139 -12.40 -8.43 14.98
N TYR A 140 -11.71 -7.58 14.21
CA TYR A 140 -10.38 -7.10 14.59
C TYR A 140 -10.40 -5.85 15.50
N TYR A 141 -11.57 -5.25 15.76
CA TYR A 141 -11.71 -4.06 16.61
C TYR A 141 -11.03 -4.20 17.98
N PRO A 142 -11.14 -5.32 18.72
CA PRO A 142 -10.52 -5.45 20.03
C PRO A 142 -8.99 -5.28 19.99
N LEU A 143 -8.32 -5.67 18.90
CA LEU A 143 -6.87 -5.46 18.75
C LEU A 143 -6.47 -3.98 18.76
N PHE A 144 -7.37 -3.08 18.38
CA PHE A 144 -7.17 -1.63 18.45
C PHE A 144 -7.60 -1.09 19.81
N ALA A 145 -8.83 -1.40 20.23
CA ALA A 145 -9.43 -0.89 21.46
C ALA A 145 -8.64 -1.27 22.73
N CYS A 146 -8.11 -2.49 22.80
CA CYS A 146 -7.27 -2.95 23.91
C CYS A 146 -5.97 -2.15 24.07
N MET A 147 -5.48 -1.54 23.00
CA MET A 147 -4.27 -0.70 23.02
C MET A 147 -4.58 0.77 23.35
N ALA A 148 -5.77 1.24 22.99
CA ALA A 148 -6.19 2.63 23.16
C ALA A 148 -6.88 2.91 24.51
N THR A 149 -7.23 1.88 25.28
CA THR A 149 -7.94 2.04 26.55
C THR A 149 -7.08 2.67 27.66
N ASP A 150 -7.72 3.47 28.51
CA ASP A 150 -7.10 4.08 29.69
C ASP A 150 -6.72 3.03 30.75
N TYR A 151 -7.44 1.89 30.79
CA TYR A 151 -7.16 0.77 31.69
C TYR A 151 -6.01 -0.09 31.16
N LYS A 152 -4.79 0.46 31.21
CA LYS A 152 -3.57 -0.10 30.58
C LYS A 152 -3.40 -1.61 30.83
N ILE A 153 -3.45 -2.08 32.08
CA ILE A 153 -3.19 -3.50 32.38
C ILE A 153 -4.28 -4.42 31.81
N THR A 154 -5.56 -4.12 32.07
CA THR A 154 -6.69 -4.96 31.61
C THR A 154 -6.74 -5.00 30.08
N GLY A 155 -6.57 -3.85 29.43
CA GLY A 155 -6.49 -3.76 27.97
C GLY A 155 -5.36 -4.61 27.41
N LEU A 156 -4.16 -4.52 27.99
CA LEU A 156 -2.99 -5.26 27.53
C LEU A 156 -3.13 -6.78 27.71
N VAL A 157 -3.73 -7.26 28.80
CA VAL A 157 -3.99 -8.70 29.03
C VAL A 157 -4.97 -9.24 27.99
N ILE A 158 -6.10 -8.56 27.81
CA ILE A 158 -7.12 -8.98 26.83
C ILE A 158 -6.54 -8.92 25.41
N GLY A 159 -5.80 -7.85 25.08
CA GLY A 159 -5.16 -7.68 23.77
C GLY A 159 -4.11 -8.75 23.47
N PHE A 160 -3.29 -9.14 24.47
CA PHE A 160 -2.34 -10.24 24.35
C PHE A 160 -3.04 -11.57 24.03
N LEU A 161 -4.02 -11.96 24.86
CA LEU A 161 -4.76 -13.20 24.66
C LEU A 161 -5.50 -13.23 23.33
N TYR A 162 -6.11 -12.11 22.94
CA TYR A 162 -6.83 -12.00 21.67
C TYR A 162 -5.88 -12.04 20.46
N SER A 163 -4.71 -11.42 20.54
CA SER A 163 -3.70 -11.52 19.48
C SER A 163 -3.14 -12.93 19.32
N ALA A 164 -2.94 -13.66 20.42
CA ALA A 164 -2.53 -15.06 20.39
C ALA A 164 -3.63 -15.96 19.81
N LEU A 165 -4.91 -15.71 20.14
CA LEU A 165 -6.05 -16.40 19.54
C LEU A 165 -6.09 -16.23 18.02
N TRP A 166 -5.85 -15.01 17.51
CA TRP A 166 -5.78 -14.77 16.07
C TRP A 166 -4.64 -15.55 15.40
N ILE A 167 -3.46 -15.64 16.02
CA ILE A 167 -2.36 -16.47 15.48
C ILE A 167 -2.78 -17.94 15.37
N LEU A 168 -3.53 -18.46 16.35
CA LEU A 168 -4.06 -19.82 16.32
C LEU A 168 -5.14 -20.00 15.24
N PHE A 169 -6.00 -18.99 15.03
CA PHE A 169 -7.03 -19.05 14.00
C PHE A 169 -6.42 -19.08 12.60
N GLU A 170 -5.47 -18.19 12.31
CA GLU A 170 -4.82 -18.14 10.99
C GLU A 170 -3.91 -19.37 10.75
N SER A 171 -3.38 -20.01 11.80
CA SER A 171 -2.57 -21.23 11.65
C SER A 171 -3.38 -22.53 11.57
N ALA A 172 -4.66 -22.52 11.96
CA ALA A 172 -5.49 -23.72 12.05
C ALA A 172 -5.63 -24.44 10.70
N GLU A 173 -5.84 -23.71 9.62
CA GLU A 173 -5.98 -24.27 8.27
C GLU A 173 -4.69 -24.96 7.79
N TYR A 174 -3.54 -24.31 8.00
CA TYR A 174 -2.23 -24.85 7.62
C TYR A 174 -1.83 -26.09 8.43
N ILE A 175 -2.24 -26.16 9.70
CA ILE A 175 -2.01 -27.34 10.55
C ILE A 175 -2.86 -28.52 10.07
N GLN A 176 -4.10 -28.27 9.63
CA GLN A 176 -5.00 -29.32 9.15
C GLN A 176 -4.59 -29.85 7.78
N CYS A 177 -4.19 -28.97 6.86
CA CYS A 177 -3.90 -29.33 5.46
C CYS A 177 -2.59 -28.67 4.95
N PRO A 178 -1.41 -29.24 5.25
CA PRO A 178 -0.13 -28.68 4.80
C PRO A 178 0.11 -28.80 3.29
N ILE A 179 -0.58 -29.72 2.60
CA ILE A 179 -0.41 -29.98 1.17
C ILE A 179 -1.30 -29.06 0.30
N TYR A 180 -2.37 -28.50 0.87
CA TYR A 180 -3.36 -27.68 0.14
C TYR A 180 -2.89 -26.24 -0.12
N SER A 181 -1.73 -25.84 0.41
CA SER A 181 -1.27 -24.44 0.39
C SER A 181 -0.38 -24.07 -0.80
N SER A 182 -0.38 -24.86 -1.87
CA SER A 182 0.46 -24.64 -3.05
C SER A 182 -0.40 -24.65 -4.32
N TRP A 183 -0.55 -23.51 -4.98
CA TRP A 183 -1.32 -23.36 -6.21
C TRP A 183 -0.44 -23.54 -7.44
N VAL A 184 0.66 -22.79 -7.50
CA VAL A 184 1.63 -22.77 -8.62
C VAL A 184 3.03 -23.10 -8.11
N PHE A 185 3.39 -22.60 -6.93
CA PHE A 185 4.70 -22.87 -6.33
C PHE A 185 4.53 -23.52 -4.96
N PRO A 186 5.45 -24.43 -4.57
CA PRO A 186 5.43 -24.98 -3.22
C PRO A 186 5.57 -23.85 -2.19
N GLY A 187 4.53 -23.65 -1.37
CA GLY A 187 4.50 -22.66 -0.29
C GLY A 187 3.98 -21.26 -0.64
N ASP A 188 3.35 -21.07 -1.82
CA ASP A 188 2.74 -19.78 -2.18
C ASP A 188 1.64 -19.33 -1.20
N GLY A 189 0.83 -20.25 -0.67
CA GLY A 189 -0.17 -19.96 0.34
C GLY A 189 0.44 -19.39 1.63
N PHE A 190 1.63 -19.85 2.03
CA PHE A 190 2.34 -19.27 3.17
C PHE A 190 2.92 -17.89 2.83
N ALA A 191 3.42 -17.70 1.61
CA ALA A 191 3.93 -16.40 1.17
C ALA A 191 2.85 -15.31 1.22
N VAL A 192 1.62 -15.63 0.80
CA VAL A 192 0.46 -14.72 0.89
C VAL A 192 0.11 -14.37 2.34
N MET A 193 0.18 -15.33 3.26
CA MET A 193 -0.18 -15.08 4.67
C MET A 193 0.97 -14.54 5.53
N PHE A 194 2.20 -14.56 5.01
CA PHE A 194 3.39 -14.11 5.74
C PHE A 194 3.26 -12.69 6.34
N PRO A 195 2.76 -11.66 5.63
CA PRO A 195 2.61 -10.33 6.21
C PRO A 195 1.63 -10.27 7.38
N VAL A 196 0.57 -11.09 7.34
CA VAL A 196 -0.44 -11.20 8.40
C VAL A 196 0.19 -11.81 9.65
N PHE A 197 0.89 -12.95 9.51
CA PHE A 197 1.59 -13.59 10.62
C PHE A 197 2.65 -12.66 11.23
N ALA A 198 3.43 -11.97 10.40
CA ALA A 198 4.43 -11.00 10.88
C ALA A 198 3.78 -9.86 11.69
N CYS A 199 2.64 -9.35 11.24
CA CYS A 199 1.89 -8.31 11.95
C CYS A 199 1.29 -8.82 13.27
N LEU A 200 0.68 -10.00 13.28
CA LEU A 200 0.08 -10.61 14.47
C LEU A 200 1.13 -10.98 15.51
N PHE A 201 2.25 -11.56 15.09
CA PHE A 201 3.37 -11.87 15.98
C PHE A 201 3.96 -10.60 16.60
N TYR A 202 4.18 -9.55 15.80
CA TYR A 202 4.64 -8.26 16.30
C TYR A 202 3.66 -7.66 17.33
N LEU A 203 2.35 -7.73 17.06
CA LEU A 203 1.32 -7.27 17.99
C LEU A 203 1.37 -8.04 19.31
N CYS A 204 1.40 -9.37 19.24
CA CYS A 204 1.45 -10.24 20.41
C CYS A 204 2.68 -9.93 21.28
N LEU A 205 3.86 -9.86 20.66
CA LEU A 205 5.09 -9.48 21.35
C LEU A 205 5.00 -8.06 21.95
N ARG A 206 4.42 -7.10 21.21
CA ARG A 206 4.28 -5.72 21.69
C ARG A 206 3.34 -5.64 22.88
N TYR A 207 2.21 -6.34 22.87
CA TYR A 207 1.30 -6.44 24.00
C TYR A 207 2.00 -7.01 25.23
N PHE A 208 2.77 -8.09 25.05
CA PHE A 208 3.56 -8.68 26.12
C PHE A 208 4.60 -7.71 26.70
N VAL A 209 5.40 -7.05 25.86
CA VAL A 209 6.41 -6.09 26.33
C VAL A 209 5.77 -4.91 27.07
N LEU A 210 4.64 -4.39 26.58
CA LEU A 210 3.92 -3.32 27.26
C LEU A 210 3.31 -3.79 28.59
N LEU A 211 2.82 -5.03 28.66
CA LEU A 211 2.29 -5.62 29.88
C LEU A 211 3.39 -5.76 30.94
N VAL A 212 4.55 -6.31 30.57
CA VAL A 212 5.72 -6.44 31.46
C VAL A 212 6.16 -5.06 31.97
N LYS A 213 6.22 -4.04 31.09
CA LYS A 213 6.54 -2.67 31.49
C LYS A 213 5.50 -2.09 32.46
N ALA A 214 4.21 -2.28 32.19
CA ALA A 214 3.14 -1.77 33.05
C ALA A 214 3.18 -2.41 34.45
N ILE A 215 3.43 -3.73 34.53
CA ILE A 215 3.60 -4.45 35.79
C ILE A 215 4.86 -3.97 36.51
N HIS A 216 6.00 -3.89 35.81
CA HIS A 216 7.26 -3.44 36.39
C HIS A 216 7.16 -2.03 36.97
N THR A 217 6.53 -1.08 36.26
CA THR A 217 6.32 0.28 36.76
C THR A 217 5.44 0.30 38.00
N ARG A 218 4.37 -0.51 38.04
CA ARG A 218 3.46 -0.60 39.19
C ARG A 218 4.10 -1.26 40.42
N CYS A 219 5.02 -2.20 40.21
CA CYS A 219 5.75 -2.88 41.29
C CYS A 219 6.99 -2.10 41.75
N ARG A 220 7.33 -0.95 41.16
CA ARG A 220 8.51 -0.18 41.52
C ARG A 220 8.26 0.61 42.83
N PRO A 221 9.03 0.37 43.91
CA PRO A 221 8.75 0.95 45.23
C PRO A 221 8.96 2.47 45.33
N ASN A 222 9.66 3.09 44.38
CA ASN A 222 10.00 4.53 44.36
C ASN A 222 9.31 5.31 43.22
N ALA A 223 8.15 4.87 42.72
CA ALA A 223 7.40 5.62 41.72
C ALA A 223 6.93 6.96 42.32
N SER A 224 7.66 8.04 42.04
CA SER A 224 7.32 9.38 42.50
C SER A 224 6.27 9.99 41.55
N PRO A 225 5.28 10.74 42.06
CA PRO A 225 4.34 11.48 41.20
C PRO A 225 5.02 12.46 40.22
N LYS A 226 6.30 12.79 40.45
CA LYS A 226 7.12 13.60 39.51
C LYS A 226 7.47 12.89 38.20
N ASP A 227 7.42 11.56 38.13
CA ASP A 227 7.71 10.82 36.89
C ASP A 227 6.52 10.87 35.90
N GLU A 228 5.28 10.92 36.40
CA GLU A 228 4.08 11.18 35.58
C GLU A 228 4.03 12.64 35.11
N GLU A 229 4.43 13.59 35.97
CA GLU A 229 4.45 15.02 35.66
C GLU A 229 5.48 15.40 34.58
N ASN A 230 6.51 14.58 34.34
CA ASN A 230 7.51 14.79 33.28
C ASN A 230 7.22 14.01 31.98
N GLU A 231 6.15 13.21 31.93
CA GLU A 231 5.84 12.37 30.77
C GLU A 231 5.58 13.22 29.50
N TRP A 232 4.98 14.41 29.66
CA TRP A 232 4.75 15.35 28.55
C TRP A 232 6.05 15.96 27.98
N MET A 233 7.13 16.07 28.76
CA MET A 233 8.44 16.54 28.26
C MET A 233 9.10 15.53 27.30
N THR A 234 8.68 14.26 27.36
CA THR A 234 9.12 13.26 26.39
C THR A 234 8.39 13.36 25.04
N PHE A 235 7.28 14.11 25.00
CA PHE A 235 6.45 14.26 23.82
C PHE A 235 7.19 15.00 22.70
N TYR A 236 7.00 14.53 21.46
CA TYR A 236 7.79 15.05 20.34
C TYR A 236 7.48 16.51 20.01
N LYS A 237 6.25 17.00 20.26
CA LYS A 237 5.91 18.43 20.05
C LYS A 237 6.70 19.33 21.00
N TYR A 238 6.92 18.90 22.25
CA TYR A 238 7.77 19.63 23.19
C TYR A 238 9.20 19.77 22.66
N LYS A 239 9.84 18.64 22.29
CA LYS A 239 11.20 18.64 21.71
C LYS A 239 11.30 19.49 20.43
N TYR A 240 10.26 19.47 19.60
CA TYR A 240 10.18 20.29 18.40
C TYR A 240 10.18 21.79 18.73
N VAL A 241 9.36 22.23 19.70
CA VAL A 241 9.30 23.63 20.13
C VAL A 241 10.61 24.07 20.78
N VAL A 242 11.20 23.26 21.67
CA VAL A 242 12.51 23.54 22.28
C VAL A 242 13.55 23.80 21.21
N LYS A 243 13.62 22.96 20.18
CA LYS A 243 14.57 23.16 19.08
C LYS A 243 14.25 24.37 18.20
N LEU A 244 12.97 24.74 18.04
CA LEU A 244 12.62 25.99 17.34
C LEU A 244 13.14 27.23 18.08
N LEU A 245 13.24 27.14 19.41
CA LEU A 245 13.74 28.20 20.29
C LEU A 245 15.26 28.13 20.48
N GLU A 246 15.90 27.00 20.15
CA GLU A 246 17.36 26.88 20.16
C GLU A 246 17.98 27.86 19.13
N PRO A 247 19.06 28.58 19.51
CA PRO A 247 19.73 29.47 18.58
C PRO A 247 20.27 28.67 17.40
N ILE A 248 19.97 29.14 16.18
CA ILE A 248 20.38 28.48 14.94
C ILE A 248 21.90 28.29 14.96
N PRO A 249 22.42 27.04 14.91
CA PRO A 249 23.85 26.82 14.87
C PRO A 249 24.44 27.47 13.62
N LYS A 250 25.48 28.29 13.79
CA LYS A 250 26.18 29.02 12.70
C LYS A 250 26.73 28.10 11.59
N GLU A 251 26.79 26.80 11.85
CA GLU A 251 27.35 25.76 10.99
C GLU A 251 26.48 25.42 9.75
N HIS A 252 25.18 25.75 9.74
CA HIS A 252 24.30 25.50 8.58
C HIS A 252 24.60 26.36 7.35
N ARG A 253 25.53 27.32 7.44
CA ARG A 253 25.99 28.14 6.31
C ARG A 253 27.05 27.44 5.45
N ASN A 254 27.66 26.36 5.94
CA ASN A 254 28.70 25.60 5.25
C ASN A 254 28.17 24.20 4.88
N ILE A 255 27.17 24.11 4.00
CA ILE A 255 26.82 22.82 3.40
C ILE A 255 27.91 22.48 2.37
N THR A 256 28.98 21.85 2.84
CA THR A 256 29.92 21.14 1.98
C THR A 256 29.16 19.99 1.35
N THR A 257 28.69 20.18 0.12
CA THR A 257 28.08 19.12 -0.69
C THR A 257 28.99 17.90 -0.67
N SER A 258 28.54 16.81 -0.05
CA SER A 258 29.30 15.56 0.00
C SER A 258 29.59 15.10 -1.44
N THR A 259 30.88 15.00 -1.79
CA THR A 259 31.34 14.57 -3.12
C THR A 259 31.13 13.07 -3.37
N SER A 260 30.82 12.30 -2.32
CA SER A 260 30.55 10.86 -2.42
C SER A 260 29.14 10.58 -2.94
N PHE A 261 29.03 9.64 -3.90
CA PHE A 261 27.76 9.18 -4.48
C PHE A 261 26.74 8.76 -3.40
N LYS A 262 27.20 8.10 -2.33
CA LYS A 262 26.36 7.70 -1.18
C LYS A 262 25.80 8.91 -0.42
N GLY A 263 26.57 9.99 -0.29
CA GLY A 263 26.14 11.24 0.34
C GLY A 263 25.05 11.94 -0.48
N ARG A 264 25.24 12.05 -1.80
CA ARG A 264 24.24 12.60 -2.73
C ARG A 264 22.95 11.77 -2.75
N LEU A 265 23.08 10.45 -2.74
CA LEU A 265 21.93 9.54 -2.71
C LEU A 265 21.15 9.67 -1.40
N LYS A 266 21.83 9.75 -0.25
CA LYS A 266 21.22 9.97 1.06
C LYS A 266 20.49 11.31 1.16
N GLU A 267 21.09 12.38 0.63
CA GLU A 267 20.47 13.71 0.59
C GLU A 267 19.26 13.80 -0.34
N LYS A 268 19.27 13.04 -1.46
CA LYS A 268 18.23 13.06 -2.48
C LYS A 268 17.06 12.11 -2.18
N ILE A 269 17.30 10.97 -1.53
CA ILE A 269 16.26 9.98 -1.19
C ILE A 269 15.51 10.36 0.09
N TYR A 270 16.23 10.61 1.19
CA TYR A 270 15.57 10.87 2.47
C TYR A 270 16.48 11.64 3.44
N LYS A 271 16.22 12.94 3.61
CA LYS A 271 16.91 13.76 4.63
C LYS A 271 16.41 13.36 6.02
N TRP A 272 17.12 12.54 6.77
CA TRP A 272 16.66 12.19 8.13
C TRP A 272 16.59 13.44 9.03
N LYS A 273 15.45 13.65 9.69
CA LYS A 273 15.24 14.73 10.68
C LYS A 273 14.72 14.09 11.97
N PRO A 274 15.50 14.08 13.07
CA PRO A 274 15.11 13.40 14.30
C PRO A 274 13.87 14.00 14.96
N GLU A 275 13.61 15.31 14.78
CA GLU A 275 12.45 15.97 15.43
C GLU A 275 11.10 15.65 14.79
N PHE A 276 11.09 15.17 13.54
CA PHE A 276 9.84 14.98 12.82
C PHE A 276 9.27 13.58 13.04
N LYS A 277 8.04 13.53 13.54
CA LYS A 277 7.32 12.28 13.78
C LYS A 277 6.12 12.18 12.84
N TYR A 278 6.06 11.12 12.03
CA TYR A 278 4.86 10.79 11.24
C TYR A 278 3.70 10.39 12.16
N SER A 279 2.49 10.80 11.77
CA SER A 279 1.24 10.43 12.45
C SER A 279 0.96 8.94 12.32
N THR A 280 0.18 8.39 13.25
CA THR A 280 -0.24 6.98 13.20
C THR A 280 -0.97 6.67 11.91
N ARG A 281 -1.88 7.54 11.46
CA ARG A 281 -2.61 7.37 10.19
C ARG A 281 -1.68 7.20 8.99
N VAL A 282 -0.64 8.03 8.86
CA VAL A 282 0.31 7.94 7.74
C VAL A 282 1.08 6.63 7.78
N ILE A 283 1.58 6.23 8.95
CA ILE A 283 2.34 4.98 9.11
C ILE A 283 1.46 3.77 8.80
N SER A 284 0.23 3.73 9.32
CA SER A 284 -0.74 2.68 9.01
C SER A 284 -1.02 2.62 7.51
N THR A 285 -1.28 3.76 6.87
CA THR A 285 -1.58 3.83 5.43
C THR A 285 -0.44 3.25 4.59
N TYR A 286 0.81 3.65 4.85
CA TYR A 286 1.95 3.15 4.08
C TYR A 286 2.30 1.70 4.40
N LEU A 287 2.13 1.23 5.65
CA LEU A 287 2.32 -0.18 5.98
C LEU A 287 1.33 -1.07 5.21
N ILE A 288 0.04 -0.72 5.23
CA ILE A 288 -0.98 -1.44 4.45
C ILE A 288 -0.66 -1.34 2.96
N SER A 289 -0.19 -0.19 2.48
CA SER A 289 0.23 -0.04 1.08
C SER A 289 1.39 -0.97 0.73
N PHE A 290 2.38 -1.15 1.61
CA PHE A 290 3.47 -2.11 1.41
C PHE A 290 2.97 -3.55 1.35
N ILE A 291 2.04 -3.93 2.23
CA ILE A 291 1.40 -5.25 2.18
C ILE A 291 0.63 -5.41 0.86
N GLY A 292 -0.21 -4.45 0.48
CA GLY A 292 -0.98 -4.51 -0.76
C GLY A 292 -0.11 -4.56 -2.02
N MET A 293 0.99 -3.80 -2.07
CA MET A 293 1.95 -3.89 -3.18
C MET A 293 2.65 -5.26 -3.20
N TYR A 294 3.02 -5.81 -2.05
CA TYR A 294 3.60 -7.15 -1.95
C TYR A 294 2.63 -8.22 -2.49
N GLU A 295 1.37 -8.19 -2.07
CA GLU A 295 0.34 -9.12 -2.56
C GLU A 295 0.15 -9.02 -4.08
N VAL A 296 0.01 -7.80 -4.62
CA VAL A 296 -0.14 -7.60 -6.06
C VAL A 296 1.07 -8.13 -6.83
N LEU A 297 2.29 -7.90 -6.33
CA LEU A 297 3.49 -8.43 -6.97
C LEU A 297 3.54 -9.97 -6.90
N LEU A 298 3.17 -10.58 -5.77
CA LEU A 298 3.07 -12.03 -5.66
C LEU A 298 2.05 -12.61 -6.63
N ILE A 299 0.86 -12.00 -6.75
CA ILE A 299 -0.16 -12.43 -7.71
C ILE A 299 0.36 -12.39 -9.15
N LEU A 300 1.12 -11.34 -9.51
CA LEU A 300 1.74 -11.23 -10.83
C LEU A 300 2.85 -12.27 -11.04
N VAL A 301 3.59 -12.65 -10.00
CA VAL A 301 4.56 -13.76 -10.06
C VAL A 301 3.83 -15.09 -10.26
N MET A 302 2.74 -15.34 -9.55
CA MET A 302 1.91 -16.55 -9.72
C MET A 302 1.34 -16.62 -11.14
N LEU A 303 0.89 -15.49 -11.71
CA LEU A 303 0.47 -15.42 -13.11
C LEU A 303 1.59 -15.80 -14.08
N GLY A 304 2.82 -15.32 -13.85
CA GLY A 304 3.99 -15.72 -14.63
C GLY A 304 4.30 -17.22 -14.53
N GLY A 305 4.13 -17.81 -13.34
CA GLY A 305 4.27 -19.26 -13.13
C GLY A 305 3.20 -20.07 -13.84
N LEU A 306 1.94 -19.64 -13.78
CA LEU A 306 0.82 -20.27 -14.48
C LEU A 306 1.03 -20.30 -16.01
N LEU A 307 1.60 -19.23 -16.59
CA LEU A 307 1.96 -19.22 -18.01
C LEU A 307 3.01 -20.29 -18.36
N LEU A 308 3.94 -20.58 -17.45
CA LEU A 308 4.94 -21.65 -17.64
C LEU A 308 4.29 -23.04 -17.52
N GLU A 309 3.35 -23.24 -16.61
CA GLU A 309 2.58 -24.50 -16.51
C GLU A 309 1.75 -24.74 -17.78
N PHE A 310 1.04 -23.71 -18.27
CA PHE A 310 0.32 -23.80 -19.54
C PHE A 310 1.24 -24.18 -20.70
N ARG A 311 2.45 -23.61 -20.75
CA ARG A 311 3.46 -24.00 -21.74
C ARG A 311 3.82 -25.49 -21.64
N GLN A 312 3.93 -26.04 -20.43
CA GLN A 312 4.21 -27.47 -20.23
C GLN A 312 3.03 -28.34 -20.66
N SER A 313 1.78 -27.92 -20.41
CA SER A 313 0.59 -28.65 -20.86
C SER A 313 0.57 -28.84 -22.39
N PHE A 314 1.01 -27.85 -23.16
CA PHE A 314 1.13 -27.98 -24.62
C PHE A 314 2.21 -29.00 -25.06
N ASN A 315 3.22 -29.30 -24.25
CA ASN A 315 4.18 -30.36 -24.55
C ASN A 315 3.54 -31.76 -24.51
N LEU A 316 2.51 -31.96 -23.67
CA LEU A 316 1.78 -33.23 -23.57
C LEU A 316 0.80 -33.43 -24.73
N VAL A 317 0.24 -32.34 -25.27
CA VAL A 317 -0.73 -32.38 -26.39
C VAL A 317 -0.04 -32.69 -27.71
N GLU A 318 1.17 -32.19 -27.94
CA GLU A 318 1.97 -32.43 -29.15
C GLU A 318 2.48 -33.87 -29.26
N ALA A 319 2.47 -34.65 -28.17
CA ALA A 319 2.72 -36.09 -28.19
C ALA A 319 1.56 -36.90 -28.81
N GLY A 320 0.41 -36.28 -29.07
CA GLY A 320 -0.69 -36.84 -29.85
C GLY A 320 -0.60 -36.51 -31.35
N PRO A 321 -1.34 -37.23 -32.22
CA PRO A 321 -1.28 -36.99 -33.67
C PRO A 321 -2.03 -35.70 -33.99
N SER A 322 -1.34 -34.56 -33.93
CA SER A 322 -1.93 -33.24 -34.21
C SER A 322 -1.16 -32.49 -35.29
N LEU A 323 -1.92 -31.85 -36.20
CA LEU A 323 -1.50 -31.20 -37.45
C LEU A 323 -1.10 -29.72 -37.28
N ILE A 324 -0.90 -29.23 -36.05
CA ILE A 324 -0.73 -27.80 -35.76
C ILE A 324 0.62 -27.57 -35.08
N ASP A 325 1.50 -26.80 -35.74
CA ASP A 325 2.76 -26.34 -35.17
C ASP A 325 2.48 -25.29 -34.07
N LEU A 326 2.76 -25.65 -32.81
CA LEU A 326 2.52 -24.83 -31.62
C LEU A 326 3.81 -24.20 -31.08
N THR A 327 4.93 -24.31 -31.80
CA THR A 327 6.24 -23.77 -31.40
C THR A 327 6.19 -22.28 -31.12
N ASP A 328 5.60 -21.49 -32.03
CA ASP A 328 5.42 -20.05 -31.86
C ASP A 328 4.68 -19.71 -30.56
N VAL A 329 3.56 -20.38 -30.28
CA VAL A 329 2.74 -20.14 -29.08
C VAL A 329 3.54 -20.41 -27.80
N LYS A 330 4.36 -21.47 -27.79
CA LYS A 330 5.22 -21.81 -26.65
C LYS A 330 6.31 -20.76 -26.41
N GLU A 331 6.86 -20.19 -27.48
CA GLU A 331 7.84 -19.10 -27.37
C GLU A 331 7.18 -17.83 -26.84
N TRP A 332 6.00 -17.45 -27.33
CA TRP A 332 5.25 -16.31 -26.81
C TRP A 332 4.91 -16.44 -25.32
N LEU A 333 4.50 -17.64 -24.87
CA LEU A 333 4.24 -17.91 -23.44
C LEU A 333 5.50 -17.77 -22.58
N LEU A 334 6.65 -18.27 -23.07
CA LEU A 334 7.93 -18.12 -22.38
C LEU A 334 8.35 -16.65 -22.28
N ILE A 335 8.29 -15.92 -23.39
CA ILE A 335 8.64 -14.49 -23.44
C ILE A 335 7.72 -13.71 -22.50
N GLY A 336 6.42 -14.00 -22.50
CA GLY A 336 5.44 -13.40 -21.58
C GLY A 336 5.79 -13.64 -20.11
N ALA A 337 6.06 -14.89 -19.72
CA ALA A 337 6.42 -15.24 -18.35
C ALA A 337 7.71 -14.54 -17.88
N VAL A 338 8.78 -14.61 -18.69
CA VAL A 338 10.06 -13.96 -18.36
C VAL A 338 9.91 -12.44 -18.28
N SER A 339 9.15 -11.84 -19.20
CA SER A 339 8.87 -10.40 -19.19
C SER A 339 8.15 -9.98 -17.90
N ILE A 340 7.17 -10.76 -17.43
CA ILE A 340 6.46 -10.50 -16.17
C ILE A 340 7.42 -10.55 -14.99
N PHE A 341 8.30 -11.56 -14.88
CA PHE A 341 9.25 -11.66 -13.77
C PHE A 341 10.22 -10.48 -13.72
N VAL A 342 10.75 -10.06 -14.87
CA VAL A 342 11.64 -8.90 -14.97
C VAL A 342 10.89 -7.61 -14.58
N ALA A 343 9.68 -7.43 -15.11
CA ALA A 343 8.85 -6.26 -14.82
C ALA A 343 8.46 -6.16 -13.35
N VAL A 344 8.14 -7.29 -12.70
CA VAL A 344 7.88 -7.37 -11.25
C VAL A 344 9.10 -6.92 -10.45
N GLY A 345 10.28 -7.45 -10.76
CA GLY A 345 11.52 -7.09 -10.06
C GLY A 345 11.84 -5.60 -10.16
N LEU A 346 11.76 -5.04 -11.37
CA LEU A 346 11.97 -3.60 -11.61
C LEU A 346 10.92 -2.75 -10.89
N THR A 347 9.65 -3.15 -10.93
CA THR A 347 8.55 -2.41 -10.30
C THR A 347 8.65 -2.45 -8.77
N GLY A 348 9.07 -3.59 -8.19
CA GLY A 348 9.31 -3.70 -6.74
C GLY A 348 10.38 -2.72 -6.26
N ILE A 349 11.52 -2.66 -6.95
CA ILE A 349 12.59 -1.70 -6.65
C ILE A 349 12.09 -0.26 -6.81
N TYR A 350 11.42 0.04 -7.93
CA TYR A 350 10.83 1.36 -8.19
C TYR A 350 9.86 1.80 -7.08
N SER A 351 8.99 0.90 -6.63
CA SER A 351 7.98 1.17 -5.61
C SER A 351 8.58 1.56 -4.27
N ILE A 352 9.70 0.94 -3.88
CA ILE A 352 10.44 1.32 -2.66
C ILE A 352 10.92 2.77 -2.76
N PHE A 353 11.53 3.15 -3.89
CA PHE A 353 11.98 4.53 -4.11
C PHE A 353 10.81 5.51 -4.19
N LEU A 354 9.70 5.12 -4.82
CA LEU A 354 8.50 5.93 -4.92
C LEU A 354 7.95 6.23 -3.52
N VAL A 355 7.78 5.22 -2.67
CA VAL A 355 7.26 5.40 -1.31
C VAL A 355 8.19 6.24 -0.44
N ALA A 356 9.50 6.01 -0.50
CA ALA A 356 10.47 6.84 0.21
C ALA A 356 10.38 8.32 -0.21
N ASN A 357 10.23 8.57 -1.51
CA ASN A 357 10.04 9.91 -2.05
C ASN A 357 8.71 10.52 -1.56
N MET A 358 7.61 9.78 -1.61
CA MET A 358 6.30 10.25 -1.12
C MET A 358 6.31 10.66 0.36
N LEU A 359 6.97 9.88 1.22
CA LEU A 359 7.16 10.22 2.63
C LEU A 359 8.00 11.51 2.81
N SER A 360 9.06 11.66 2.01
CA SER A 360 9.87 12.89 1.97
C SER A 360 9.03 14.11 1.56
N TRP A 361 8.21 14.00 0.51
CA TRP A 361 7.31 15.07 0.06
C TRP A 361 6.25 15.41 1.09
N TYR A 362 5.60 14.40 1.69
CA TYR A 362 4.61 14.62 2.74
C TYR A 362 5.17 15.45 3.89
N ARG A 363 6.35 15.06 4.40
CA ARG A 363 7.02 15.82 5.45
C ARG A 363 7.39 17.23 5.00
N GLY A 364 7.87 17.39 3.76
CA GLY A 364 8.16 18.69 3.18
C GLY A 364 6.93 19.61 3.13
N HIS A 365 5.81 19.12 2.62
CA HIS A 365 4.55 19.84 2.56
C HIS A 365 4.03 20.21 3.95
N LEU A 366 4.06 19.28 4.91
CA LEU A 366 3.61 19.55 6.28
C LEU A 366 4.46 20.65 6.95
N LEU A 367 5.79 20.57 6.83
CA LEU A 367 6.71 21.57 7.39
C LEU A 367 6.61 22.95 6.72
N ARG A 368 6.21 23.02 5.44
CA ARG A 368 5.98 24.29 4.73
C ARG A 368 4.68 24.93 5.19
N LEU A 369 3.61 24.13 5.31
CA LEU A 369 2.33 24.64 5.80
C LEU A 369 2.41 25.06 7.28
N GLN A 370 3.19 24.37 8.12
CA GLN A 370 3.46 24.81 9.50
C GLN A 370 4.17 26.17 9.56
N ARG A 371 4.96 26.52 8.54
CA ARG A 371 5.57 27.85 8.39
C ARG A 371 4.63 28.90 7.80
N GLY A 372 3.40 28.52 7.45
CA GLY A 372 2.44 29.39 6.78
C GLY A 372 2.66 29.56 5.26
N GLU A 373 3.61 28.83 4.66
CA GLU A 373 3.86 28.88 3.21
C GLU A 373 2.75 28.12 2.46
N LYS A 374 1.75 28.85 1.93
CA LYS A 374 0.58 28.27 1.24
C LYS A 374 0.67 28.27 -0.28
N ASN A 375 1.67 28.94 -0.86
CA ASN A 375 1.77 29.21 -2.31
C ASN A 375 1.89 27.96 -3.21
N PHE A 376 2.16 26.78 -2.63
CA PHE A 376 2.27 25.54 -3.39
C PHE A 376 0.93 24.80 -3.55
N LEU A 377 -0.13 25.23 -2.85
CA LEU A 377 -1.48 24.68 -2.97
C LEU A 377 -2.35 25.58 -3.86
N PRO A 378 -3.31 25.02 -4.61
CA PRO A 378 -4.30 25.81 -5.35
C PRO A 378 -5.09 26.74 -4.41
N ALA A 379 -5.23 28.02 -4.77
CA ALA A 379 -5.90 29.01 -3.91
C ALA A 379 -7.36 28.65 -3.60
N GLU A 380 -8.06 28.05 -4.56
CA GLU A 380 -9.46 27.62 -4.43
C GLU A 380 -9.70 26.62 -3.29
N ILE A 381 -8.69 25.88 -2.86
CA ILE A 381 -8.86 24.87 -1.80
C ILE A 381 -9.16 25.50 -0.44
N PHE A 382 -8.70 26.74 -0.21
CA PHE A 382 -8.91 27.45 1.04
C PHE A 382 -10.35 27.98 1.20
N ASN A 383 -11.09 28.07 0.10
CA ASN A 383 -12.50 28.48 0.09
C ASN A 383 -13.47 27.30 0.23
N ARG A 384 -12.97 26.06 0.35
CA ARG A 384 -13.83 24.88 0.47
C ARG A 384 -14.48 24.78 1.85
N ASN A 385 -15.71 24.29 1.86
CA ASN A 385 -16.47 24.01 3.07
C ASN A 385 -15.71 23.02 3.98
N PRO A 386 -15.72 23.22 5.31
CA PRO A 386 -15.08 22.30 6.26
C PRO A 386 -15.54 20.85 6.11
N SER A 387 -16.81 20.62 5.80
CA SER A 387 -17.37 19.29 5.53
C SER A 387 -16.70 18.57 4.37
N ALA A 388 -16.36 19.29 3.29
CA ALA A 388 -15.65 18.74 2.14
C ALA A 388 -14.19 18.38 2.49
N ILE A 389 -13.52 19.19 3.32
CA ILE A 389 -12.17 18.92 3.81
C ILE A 389 -12.16 17.67 4.73
N THR A 390 -13.16 17.54 5.60
CA THR A 390 -13.33 16.35 6.44
C THR A 390 -13.61 15.11 5.61
N ALA A 391 -14.49 15.18 4.60
CA ALA A 391 -14.77 14.06 3.71
C ALA A 391 -13.52 13.63 2.91
N ALA A 392 -12.73 14.58 2.41
CA ALA A 392 -11.46 14.33 1.74
C ALA A 392 -10.47 13.60 2.66
N THR A 393 -10.43 14.00 3.93
CA THR A 393 -9.59 13.38 4.96
C THR A 393 -9.98 11.91 5.24
N LEU A 394 -11.28 11.60 5.27
CA LEU A 394 -11.76 10.23 5.47
C LEU A 394 -11.37 9.30 4.31
N LYS A 395 -11.27 9.84 3.08
CA LYS A 395 -10.94 9.08 1.87
C LYS A 395 -9.45 8.81 1.70
N TYR A 396 -8.59 9.69 2.22
CA TYR A 396 -7.15 9.69 1.94
C TYR A 396 -6.46 8.33 2.11
N SER A 397 -6.63 7.68 3.26
CA SER A 397 -5.94 6.42 3.56
C SER A 397 -6.33 5.30 2.60
N GLY A 398 -7.63 5.15 2.30
CA GLY A 398 -8.10 4.13 1.35
C GLY A 398 -7.63 4.42 -0.08
N TYR A 399 -7.73 5.68 -0.51
CA TYR A 399 -7.32 6.09 -1.86
C TYR A 399 -5.82 5.88 -2.08
N GLN A 400 -4.99 6.24 -1.10
CA GLN A 400 -3.54 6.07 -1.21
C GLN A 400 -3.13 4.60 -1.35
N VAL A 401 -3.76 3.70 -0.59
CA VAL A 401 -3.49 2.25 -0.68
C VAL A 401 -3.92 1.72 -2.06
N ALA A 402 -5.15 2.05 -2.49
CA ALA A 402 -5.68 1.60 -3.77
C ALA A 402 -4.85 2.12 -4.95
N TYR A 403 -4.43 3.38 -4.93
CA TYR A 403 -3.65 3.98 -6.01
C TYR A 403 -2.26 3.38 -6.12
N LEU A 404 -1.64 3.00 -5.00
CA LEU A 404 -0.35 2.30 -5.05
C LEU A 404 -0.50 0.89 -5.63
N CYS A 405 -1.54 0.15 -5.24
CA CYS A 405 -1.82 -1.16 -5.82
C CYS A 405 -2.03 -1.07 -7.33
N TRP A 406 -2.91 -0.17 -7.79
CA TRP A 406 -3.15 0.08 -9.22
C TRP A 406 -1.92 0.59 -9.95
N GLY A 407 -1.15 1.49 -9.33
CA GLY A 407 0.09 2.03 -9.88
C GLY A 407 1.11 0.92 -10.14
N VAL A 408 1.26 -0.02 -9.21
CA VAL A 408 2.13 -1.21 -9.40
C VAL A 408 1.61 -2.10 -10.51
N THR A 409 0.31 -2.45 -10.52
CA THR A 409 -0.28 -3.29 -11.57
C THR A 409 -0.07 -2.70 -12.96
N ILE A 410 -0.38 -1.41 -13.14
CA ILE A 410 -0.24 -0.74 -14.44
C ILE A 410 1.23 -0.59 -14.83
N THR A 411 2.14 -0.36 -13.87
CA THR A 411 3.58 -0.31 -14.16
C THR A 411 4.10 -1.67 -14.65
N VAL A 412 3.67 -2.78 -14.05
CA VAL A 412 4.06 -4.12 -14.53
C VAL A 412 3.49 -4.40 -15.92
N LEU A 413 2.20 -4.11 -16.16
CA LEU A 413 1.56 -4.32 -17.46
C LEU A 413 2.21 -3.47 -18.57
N THR A 414 2.61 -2.25 -18.25
CA THR A 414 3.27 -1.37 -19.23
C THR A 414 4.70 -1.81 -19.51
N LEU A 415 5.47 -2.18 -18.49
CA LEU A 415 6.84 -2.70 -18.69
C LEU A 415 6.84 -4.01 -19.51
N THR A 416 5.87 -4.89 -19.27
CA THR A 416 5.72 -6.12 -20.05
C THR A 416 5.38 -5.82 -21.52
N ALA A 417 4.44 -4.90 -21.77
CA ALA A 417 4.06 -4.48 -23.13
C ALA A 417 5.20 -3.75 -23.87
N ILE A 418 5.98 -2.92 -23.18
CA ILE A 418 7.15 -2.21 -23.73
C ILE A 418 8.18 -3.22 -24.28
N GLY A 419 8.39 -4.34 -23.58
CA GLY A 419 9.25 -5.44 -24.05
C GLY A 419 8.86 -5.98 -25.42
N PHE A 420 7.56 -5.98 -25.75
CA PHE A 420 7.05 -6.46 -27.03
C PHE A 420 7.14 -5.44 -28.17
N VAL A 421 7.01 -4.14 -27.87
CA VAL A 421 6.85 -3.08 -28.90
C VAL A 421 8.18 -2.50 -29.38
N LEU A 422 9.25 -2.55 -28.57
CA LEU A 422 10.50 -1.82 -28.83
C LEU A 422 11.31 -2.28 -30.05
N GLN A 423 10.99 -3.43 -30.67
CA GLN A 423 11.74 -3.94 -31.81
C GLN A 423 11.61 -3.07 -33.07
N ASN A 424 10.50 -2.33 -33.24
CA ASN A 424 10.16 -1.70 -34.53
C ASN A 424 10.34 -0.16 -34.58
N LEU A 425 10.60 0.51 -33.46
CA LEU A 425 10.56 1.98 -33.36
C LEU A 425 11.93 2.67 -33.29
N TRP A 426 13.03 1.93 -33.11
CA TRP A 426 14.35 2.51 -32.87
C TRP A 426 14.94 3.32 -34.04
N PRO A 427 14.74 2.98 -35.34
CA PRO A 427 15.36 3.74 -36.43
C PRO A 427 14.77 5.16 -36.56
N ALA A 428 13.45 5.29 -36.36
CA ALA A 428 12.75 6.58 -36.45
C ALA A 428 13.19 7.57 -35.36
N VAL A 429 13.47 7.08 -34.15
CA VAL A 429 13.96 7.90 -33.03
C VAL A 429 15.36 8.44 -33.32
N ILE A 430 16.26 7.61 -33.85
CA ILE A 430 17.63 8.01 -34.18
C ILE A 430 17.63 9.11 -35.26
N ILE A 431 16.86 8.91 -36.33
CA ILE A 431 16.77 9.89 -37.42
C ILE A 431 16.28 11.24 -36.89
N SER A 432 15.23 11.26 -36.07
CA SER A 432 14.72 12.50 -35.47
C SER A 432 15.74 13.21 -34.57
N LEU A 433 16.58 12.47 -33.84
CA LEU A 433 17.59 13.02 -32.95
C LEU A 433 18.75 13.65 -33.73
N VAL A 434 19.15 13.05 -34.85
CA VAL A 434 20.17 13.59 -35.77
C VAL A 434 19.70 14.92 -36.35
N PHE A 435 18.47 14.99 -36.86
CA PHE A 435 17.93 16.23 -37.42
C PHE A 435 17.81 17.35 -36.38
N PHE A 436 17.35 17.05 -35.15
CA PHE A 436 17.33 18.01 -34.06
C PHE A 436 18.74 18.53 -33.72
N SER A 437 19.74 17.64 -33.72
CA SER A 437 21.13 18.01 -33.46
C SER A 437 21.69 18.93 -34.56
N ILE A 438 21.40 18.64 -35.84
CA ILE A 438 21.81 19.49 -36.97
C ILE A 438 21.19 20.90 -36.84
N GLN A 439 19.91 21.00 -36.47
CA GLN A 439 19.26 22.30 -36.26
C GLN A 439 19.90 23.09 -35.11
N LEU A 440 20.25 22.42 -34.00
CA LEU A 440 20.94 23.04 -32.87
C LEU A 440 22.36 23.51 -33.24
N LEU A 441 23.08 22.72 -34.05
CA LEU A 441 24.40 23.09 -34.57
C LEU A 441 24.32 24.28 -35.54
N LEU A 442 23.34 24.30 -36.45
CA LEU A 442 23.11 25.44 -37.34
C LEU A 442 22.76 26.71 -36.55
N ALA A 443 21.91 26.60 -35.53
CA ALA A 443 21.60 27.72 -34.64
C ALA A 443 22.87 28.26 -33.96
N LYS A 444 23.64 27.38 -33.31
CA LYS A 444 24.82 27.76 -32.53
C LYS A 444 26.00 28.27 -33.36
N TYR A 445 26.23 27.70 -34.54
CA TYR A 445 27.45 27.97 -35.33
C TYR A 445 27.22 28.81 -36.58
N ALA A 446 26.00 28.88 -37.12
CA ALA A 446 25.72 29.59 -38.38
C ALA A 446 24.78 30.80 -38.22
N PHE A 447 23.92 30.83 -37.20
CA PHE A 447 22.91 31.89 -37.05
C PHE A 447 23.19 32.88 -35.92
N LEU A 448 23.72 32.44 -34.77
CA LEU A 448 24.00 33.32 -33.64
C LEU A 448 25.36 34.04 -33.77
N VAL A 449 25.39 35.33 -33.39
CA VAL A 449 26.60 36.19 -33.38
C VAL A 449 27.61 35.70 -32.36
N ASP A 450 27.19 35.56 -31.10
CA ASP A 450 28.00 35.00 -30.04
C ASP A 450 27.45 33.63 -29.66
N LYS A 451 28.32 32.62 -29.59
CA LYS A 451 28.00 31.22 -29.30
C LYS A 451 27.35 31.06 -27.90
N ASP A 452 26.05 31.34 -27.84
CA ASP A 452 25.11 31.22 -26.70
C ASP A 452 25.07 32.38 -25.67
N THR A 453 25.78 33.50 -25.85
CA THR A 453 25.79 34.60 -24.83
C THR A 453 24.80 35.73 -25.12
N THR A 454 24.52 36.03 -26.39
CA THR A 454 23.57 37.06 -26.80
C THR A 454 22.58 36.49 -27.83
N LEU A 455 21.29 36.77 -27.64
CA LEU A 455 20.25 36.38 -28.61
C LEU A 455 20.25 37.36 -29.79
N ALA A 456 21.35 37.39 -30.54
CA ALA A 456 21.52 38.22 -31.72
C ALA A 456 21.83 37.35 -32.95
N LEU A 457 21.13 37.63 -34.05
CA LEU A 457 21.29 36.94 -35.33
C LEU A 457 22.35 37.65 -36.18
N ASP A 458 23.36 36.91 -36.62
CA ASP A 458 24.43 37.42 -37.50
C ASP A 458 23.99 37.32 -38.96
N ASN A 459 23.91 36.09 -39.49
CA ASN A 459 23.59 35.83 -40.88
C ASN A 459 22.08 35.74 -41.14
N ARG A 460 21.39 36.88 -41.05
CA ARG A 460 19.92 36.97 -41.22
C ARG A 460 19.42 36.42 -42.56
N ARG A 461 20.15 36.63 -43.66
CA ARG A 461 19.75 36.14 -44.99
C ARG A 461 19.77 34.61 -45.06
N LEU A 462 20.86 33.99 -44.59
CA LEU A 462 20.97 32.53 -44.51
C LEU A 462 19.91 31.95 -43.57
N PHE A 463 19.64 32.61 -42.44
CA PHE A 463 18.59 32.22 -41.51
C PHE A 463 17.21 32.17 -42.19
N HIS A 464 16.84 33.18 -42.98
CA HIS A 464 15.56 33.19 -43.71
C HIS A 464 15.47 32.06 -44.75
N VAL A 465 16.52 31.83 -45.55
CA VAL A 465 16.56 30.74 -46.54
C VAL A 465 16.49 29.36 -45.86
N CYS A 466 17.29 29.14 -44.82
CA CYS A 466 17.27 27.90 -44.07
C CYS A 466 15.91 27.69 -43.38
N THR A 467 15.31 28.72 -42.80
CA THR A 467 13.99 28.62 -42.15
C THR A 467 12.90 28.24 -43.16
N PHE A 468 12.95 28.76 -44.40
CA PHE A 468 12.01 28.39 -45.45
C PHE A 468 12.07 26.89 -45.79
N PHE A 469 13.26 26.33 -46.00
CA PHE A 469 13.39 24.89 -46.25
C PHE A 469 13.09 24.05 -45.01
N LEU A 470 13.56 24.48 -43.84
CA LEU A 470 13.30 23.81 -42.56
C LEU A 470 11.83 23.83 -42.19
N PHE A 471 11.02 24.78 -42.66
CA PHE A 471 9.58 24.82 -42.40
C PHE A 471 8.89 23.51 -42.82
N PHE A 472 9.15 23.02 -44.05
CA PHE A 472 8.57 21.77 -44.54
C PHE A 472 9.08 20.55 -43.76
N PHE A 473 10.37 20.50 -43.44
CA PHE A 473 10.94 19.42 -42.62
C PHE A 473 10.44 19.45 -41.17
N ASN A 474 10.20 20.64 -40.61
CA ASN A 474 9.70 20.82 -39.25
C ASN A 474 8.25 20.36 -39.09
N ILE A 475 7.46 20.26 -40.17
CA ILE A 475 6.14 19.62 -40.12
C ILE A 475 6.29 18.13 -39.78
N PHE A 476 7.19 17.42 -40.46
CA PHE A 476 7.48 16.01 -40.18
C PHE A 476 8.10 15.82 -38.79
N LEU A 477 9.06 16.67 -38.40
CA LEU A 477 9.62 16.65 -37.05
C LEU A 477 8.56 16.99 -35.99
N GLY A 478 7.57 17.82 -36.33
CA GLY A 478 6.42 18.16 -35.50
C GLY A 478 5.57 16.93 -35.17
N VAL A 479 5.36 16.03 -36.13
CA VAL A 479 4.67 14.74 -35.90
C VAL A 479 5.44 13.89 -34.90
N VAL A 480 6.77 13.75 -35.08
CA VAL A 480 7.61 12.98 -34.15
C VAL A 480 7.67 13.64 -32.77
N SER A 481 7.73 14.96 -32.70
CA SER A 481 7.70 15.74 -31.46
C SER A 481 6.36 15.56 -30.72
N CYS A 482 5.25 15.52 -31.45
CA CYS A 482 3.93 15.20 -30.90
C CYS A 482 3.89 13.78 -30.31
N LEU A 483 4.42 12.79 -31.04
CA LEU A 483 4.55 11.43 -30.53
C LEU A 483 5.41 11.38 -29.26
N LYS A 484 6.56 12.07 -29.24
CA LYS A 484 7.41 12.23 -28.05
C LYS A 484 6.65 12.86 -26.89
N ARG A 485 5.82 13.88 -27.13
CA ARG A 485 4.98 14.51 -26.11
C ARG A 485 3.99 13.52 -25.50
N ILE A 486 3.32 12.72 -26.33
CA ILE A 486 2.40 11.67 -25.87
C ILE A 486 3.15 10.62 -25.05
N LEU A 487 4.31 10.15 -25.53
CA LEU A 487 5.13 9.16 -24.84
C LEU A 487 5.64 9.66 -23.48
N ILE A 488 6.17 10.88 -23.39
CA ILE A 488 6.60 11.47 -22.11
C ILE A 488 5.42 11.60 -21.15
N GLY A 489 4.26 12.06 -21.65
CA GLY A 489 3.03 12.15 -20.86
C GLY A 489 2.60 10.79 -20.32
N ALA A 490 2.59 9.75 -21.16
CA ALA A 490 2.23 8.39 -20.78
C ALA A 490 3.21 7.80 -19.77
N VAL A 491 4.53 7.91 -20.00
CA VAL A 491 5.56 7.40 -19.08
C VAL A 491 5.47 8.09 -17.72
N LEU A 492 5.38 9.42 -17.69
CA LEU A 492 5.23 10.15 -16.43
C LEU A 492 3.90 9.81 -15.74
N GLY A 493 2.82 9.66 -16.51
CA GLY A 493 1.51 9.27 -16.00
C GLY A 493 1.53 7.91 -15.32
N VAL A 494 2.10 6.90 -15.97
CA VAL A 494 2.23 5.53 -15.44
C VAL A 494 3.13 5.49 -14.21
N MET A 495 4.35 6.03 -14.32
CA MET A 495 5.32 6.03 -13.22
C MET A 495 4.72 6.68 -11.96
N PHE A 496 4.03 7.81 -12.14
CA PHE A 496 3.52 8.59 -11.03
C PHE A 496 2.04 8.39 -10.72
N LEU A 497 1.41 7.34 -11.25
CA LEU A 497 -0.02 7.09 -11.02
C LEU A 497 -0.33 6.84 -9.54
N GLY A 498 0.53 6.08 -8.86
CA GLY A 498 0.30 5.68 -7.47
C GLY A 498 0.55 6.77 -6.42
N ARG A 499 1.11 7.93 -6.82
CA ARG A 499 1.37 9.04 -5.88
C ARG A 499 0.18 9.99 -5.80
N THR A 500 -0.15 10.45 -4.59
CA THR A 500 -1.23 11.44 -4.36
C THR A 500 -0.71 12.84 -4.02
N GLN A 501 0.60 13.00 -3.80
CA GLN A 501 1.17 14.27 -3.32
C GLN A 501 1.23 15.36 -4.39
N LYS A 502 1.09 14.97 -5.67
CA LYS A 502 1.00 15.85 -6.83
C LYS A 502 -0.02 15.27 -7.78
N SER A 503 -0.81 16.13 -8.41
CA SER A 503 -1.74 15.66 -9.43
C SER A 503 -1.00 15.12 -10.66
N VAL A 504 -1.62 14.16 -11.32
CA VAL A 504 -1.23 13.69 -12.67
C VAL A 504 -1.78 14.63 -13.75
N ILE A 505 -2.80 15.44 -13.41
CA ILE A 505 -3.48 16.38 -14.30
C ILE A 505 -2.68 17.70 -14.37
N SER A 506 -2.92 18.49 -15.41
CA SER A 506 -2.38 19.85 -15.56
C SER A 506 -2.76 20.77 -14.40
N ARG A 507 -1.94 21.80 -14.17
CA ARG A 507 -2.03 22.72 -13.03
C ARG A 507 -3.42 23.35 -12.82
N ASP A 508 -4.10 23.72 -13.90
CA ASP A 508 -5.39 24.39 -13.83
C ASP A 508 -6.55 23.45 -13.43
N PHE A 509 -6.34 22.13 -13.51
CA PHE A 509 -7.35 21.10 -13.22
C PHE A 509 -6.92 20.17 -12.08
N GLU A 510 -5.92 20.56 -11.27
CA GLU A 510 -5.42 19.75 -10.14
C GLU A 510 -6.53 19.36 -9.15
N LEU A 511 -7.55 20.20 -8.97
CA LEU A 511 -8.66 19.95 -8.05
C LEU A 511 -9.71 18.96 -8.57
N MET A 512 -9.67 18.61 -9.86
CA MET A 512 -10.49 17.53 -10.42
C MET A 512 -9.90 16.16 -10.11
N ASP A 513 -8.62 16.08 -9.72
CA ASP A 513 -7.98 14.85 -9.29
C ASP A 513 -8.45 14.47 -7.87
N PRO A 514 -9.18 13.36 -7.72
CA PRO A 514 -9.72 12.94 -6.43
C PRO A 514 -8.63 12.48 -5.45
N GLY A 515 -7.52 11.91 -5.94
CA GLY A 515 -6.40 11.49 -5.10
C GLY A 515 -5.65 12.68 -4.53
N PHE A 516 -5.31 13.65 -5.38
CA PHE A 516 -4.68 14.89 -4.94
C PHE A 516 -5.59 15.69 -4.00
N THR A 517 -6.88 15.80 -4.32
CA THR A 517 -7.88 16.44 -3.45
C THR A 517 -7.95 15.79 -2.07
N ALA A 518 -7.98 14.45 -1.99
CA ALA A 518 -8.00 13.72 -0.72
C ALA A 518 -6.74 14.00 0.12
N TYR A 519 -5.57 14.01 -0.54
CA TYR A 519 -4.29 14.32 0.09
C TYR A 519 -4.21 15.75 0.64
N VAL A 520 -4.60 16.76 -0.15
CA VAL A 520 -4.56 18.16 0.31
C VAL A 520 -5.59 18.39 1.42
N GLY A 521 -6.78 17.80 1.31
CA GLY A 521 -7.77 17.82 2.39
C GLY A 521 -7.22 17.27 3.70
N TYR A 522 -6.51 16.13 3.65
CA TYR A 522 -5.83 15.57 4.81
C TYR A 522 -4.73 16.48 5.38
N LEU A 523 -3.91 17.10 4.53
CA LEU A 523 -2.87 18.03 4.96
C LEU A 523 -3.45 19.25 5.69
N LEU A 524 -4.49 19.87 5.10
CA LEU A 524 -5.15 21.04 5.69
C LEU A 524 -5.81 20.69 7.01
N TRP A 525 -6.49 19.54 7.09
CA TRP A 525 -7.13 19.08 8.32
C TRP A 525 -6.13 18.89 9.46
N ASN A 526 -4.93 18.33 9.19
CA ASN A 526 -3.89 18.17 10.21
C ASN A 526 -3.39 19.50 10.82
N ILE A 527 -3.60 20.64 10.14
CA ILE A 527 -3.11 21.95 10.58
C ILE A 527 -4.25 22.81 11.12
N LEU A 528 -5.42 22.75 10.48
CA LEU A 528 -6.58 23.56 10.83
C LEU A 528 -7.34 23.05 12.05
N MET A 529 -7.24 21.76 12.40
CA MET A 529 -7.84 21.25 13.63
C MET A 529 -7.03 21.73 14.83
N PRO A 530 -7.56 22.64 15.68
CA PRO A 530 -7.00 22.80 17.01
C PRO A 530 -7.14 21.44 17.71
N THR A 531 -6.05 20.93 18.27
CA THR A 531 -6.07 19.77 19.15
C THR A 531 -6.87 20.13 20.40
N GLN A 532 -8.21 20.02 20.32
CA GLN A 532 -9.17 20.33 21.38
C GLN A 532 -9.26 19.22 22.43
N PHE A 533 -8.12 18.68 22.87
CA PHE A 533 -8.05 17.83 24.04
C PHE A 533 -6.97 18.38 24.97
N TRP A 534 -7.38 19.40 25.72
CA TRP A 534 -6.92 19.61 27.09
C TRP A 534 -7.95 18.95 28.02
#